data_AF-A0A6A7ALU2-F1
#
_entry.id   AF-A0A6A7ALU2-F1
#
_cell.length_a   1.000
_cell.length_b   1.000
_cell.length_c   1.000
_cell.angle_alpha   90.00
_cell.angle_beta   90.00
_cell.angle_gamma   90.00
#
_symmetry.space_group_name_H-M   'P 1'
#
loop_
_entity.id
_entity.type
_entity.pdbx_description
1 polymer ?
#
loop_
_entity_poly.entity_id
_entity_poly.type
_entity_poly.pdbx_seq_one_letter_code
_entity_poly.pdbx_strand_id
1 'polypeptide(L)'
;TPEIGMVILEVQDRILDFLVKCAKVILNGIPEHELLTETYPIQGHLPPLGRQTETERVTIPSLSEEGPYQVPHAMDFDALLSIVEAKRSECEDAMWSLRENPGYFAEMAMSRAEHKQESVLDLNGKEHP
;
A
#
# COMPACT_ATOMS: atom_id res chain seq x y z
N THR A 1 23.00 -21.74 16.69
CA THR A 1 23.89 -22.03 17.84
C THR A 1 23.66 -20.97 18.90
N PRO A 2 23.80 -21.31 20.20
CA PRO A 2 23.57 -20.38 21.32
C PRO A 2 24.30 -19.04 21.21
N GLU A 3 25.49 -19.04 20.59
CA GLU A 3 26.30 -17.83 20.36
C GLU A 3 25.61 -16.78 19.49
N ILE A 4 24.89 -17.19 18.43
CA ILE A 4 24.19 -16.24 17.55
C ILE A 4 23.03 -15.58 18.31
N GLY A 5 22.33 -16.35 19.15
CA GLY A 5 21.25 -15.82 19.99
C GLY A 5 21.75 -14.77 20.99
N MET A 6 22.94 -14.97 21.55
CA MET A 6 23.53 -14.02 22.49
C MET A 6 23.88 -12.68 21.83
N VAL A 7 24.44 -12.72 20.61
CA VAL A 7 24.72 -11.51 19.82
C VAL A 7 23.44 -10.76 19.45
N ILE A 8 22.37 -11.48 19.09
CA ILE A 8 21.07 -10.86 18.78
C ILE A 8 20.51 -10.14 20.02
N LEU A 9 20.58 -10.75 21.20
CA LEU A 9 20.12 -10.13 22.45
C LEU A 9 20.94 -8.88 22.80
N GLU A 10 22.26 -8.91 22.62
CA GLU A 10 23.10 -7.74 22.84
C GLU A 10 22.75 -6.57 21.89
N VAL A 11 22.48 -6.88 20.61
CA VAL A 11 22.05 -5.87 19.64
C VAL A 11 20.67 -5.32 20.02
N GLN A 12 19.74 -6.18 20.42
CA GLN A 12 18.41 -5.76 20.88
C GLN A 12 18.47 -4.87 22.12
N ASP A 13 19.31 -5.20 23.10
CA ASP A 13 19.51 -4.42 24.31
C ASP A 13 20.03 -3.01 24.00
N ARG A 14 21.05 -2.90 23.13
CA ARG A 14 21.59 -1.60 22.69
C ARG A 14 20.56 -0.78 21.90
N ILE A 15 19.78 -1.42 21.05
CA ILE A 15 18.70 -0.76 20.31
C ILE A 15 17.64 -0.24 21.29
N LEU A 16 17.24 -1.06 22.27
CA LEU A 16 16.23 -0.69 23.25
C LEU A 16 16.70 0.49 24.10
N ASP A 17 17.94 0.47 24.60
CA ASP A 17 18.52 1.58 25.35
C ASP A 17 18.57 2.88 24.53
N PHE A 18 18.97 2.80 23.26
CA PHE A 18 18.93 3.93 22.33
C PHE A 18 17.50 4.46 22.15
N LEU A 19 16.52 3.58 21.88
CA LEU A 19 15.13 3.96 21.68
C LEU A 19 14.51 4.60 22.92
N VAL A 20 14.80 4.08 24.11
CA VAL A 20 14.35 4.67 25.39
C VAL A 20 14.92 6.07 25.58
N LYS A 21 16.21 6.28 25.28
CA LYS A 21 16.82 7.62 25.32
C LYS A 21 16.16 8.58 24.34
N CYS A 22 15.91 8.14 23.11
CA CYS A 22 15.19 8.94 22.11
C CYS A 22 13.78 9.29 22.59
N ALA A 23 13.03 8.32 23.11
CA ALA A 23 11.67 8.53 23.61
C ALA A 23 11.63 9.58 24.72
N LYS A 24 12.58 9.55 25.67
CA LYS A 24 12.71 10.56 26.74
C LYS A 24 12.99 11.97 26.20
N VAL A 25 13.75 12.09 25.12
CA VAL A 25 14.03 13.39 24.48
C VAL A 25 12.80 13.92 23.74
N ILE A 26 12.07 13.06 23.03
CA ILE A 26 10.86 13.42 22.29
C ILE A 26 9.71 13.78 23.25
N LEU A 27 9.53 13.01 24.32
CA LEU A 27 8.48 13.16 25.33
C LEU A 27 8.93 13.99 26.54
N ASN A 28 9.75 15.02 26.32
CA ASN A 28 10.35 15.82 27.39
C ASN A 28 9.35 16.50 28.35
N GLY A 29 8.08 16.61 27.96
CA GLY A 29 6.99 17.16 28.78
C GLY A 29 6.33 16.17 29.74
N ILE A 30 6.65 14.88 29.65
CA ILE A 30 6.08 13.82 30.50
C ILE A 30 7.20 13.26 31.39
N PRO A 31 7.04 13.29 32.72
CA PRO A 31 8.07 12.76 33.61
C PRO A 31 8.16 11.23 33.47
N GLU A 32 9.37 10.69 33.60
CA GLU A 32 9.68 9.28 33.26
C GLU A 32 8.80 8.24 33.99
N HIS A 33 8.43 8.53 35.24
CA HIS A 33 7.59 7.65 36.06
C HIS A 33 6.10 7.68 35.68
N GLU A 34 5.68 8.64 34.84
CA GLU A 34 4.30 8.77 34.34
C GLU A 34 4.15 8.28 32.90
N LEU A 35 5.25 7.98 32.20
CA LEU A 35 5.25 7.49 30.81
C LEU A 35 4.47 6.18 30.60
N LEU A 36 4.39 5.35 31.65
CA LEU A 36 3.69 4.05 31.63
C LEU A 36 2.36 4.10 32.40
N THR A 37 1.98 5.27 32.89
CA THR A 37 0.78 5.46 33.71
C THR A 37 -0.36 5.98 32.83
N GLU A 38 -1.60 5.62 33.17
CA GLU A 38 -2.83 6.09 32.48
C GLU A 38 -3.04 7.63 32.53
N THR A 39 -2.16 8.37 33.20
CA THR A 39 -2.16 9.84 33.25
C THR A 39 -2.02 10.46 31.84
N TYR A 40 -1.26 9.80 30.96
CA TYR A 40 -1.09 10.19 29.57
C TYR A 40 -1.51 9.03 28.66
N PRO A 41 -2.81 8.88 28.37
CA PRO A 41 -3.27 7.79 27.52
C PRO A 41 -2.71 7.96 26.11
N ILE A 42 -2.41 6.83 25.47
CA ILE A 42 -1.99 6.80 24.07
C ILE A 42 -3.12 7.44 23.24
N GLN A 43 -2.85 8.61 22.68
CA GLN A 43 -3.80 9.26 21.77
C GLN A 43 -3.97 8.37 20.54
N GLY A 44 -5.23 8.15 20.15
CA GLY A 44 -5.58 7.33 19.00
C GLY A 44 -4.99 7.85 17.68
N HIS A 45 -5.16 7.03 16.64
CA HIS A 45 -4.63 7.21 15.29
C HIS A 45 -4.55 8.67 14.82
N LEU A 46 -3.32 9.14 14.55
CA LEU A 46 -3.09 10.44 13.92
C LEU A 46 -3.69 10.44 12.50
N PRO A 47 -4.30 11.54 12.03
CA PRO A 47 -4.77 11.61 10.66
C PRO A 47 -3.61 11.38 9.66
N PRO A 48 -3.89 10.82 8.47
CA PRO A 48 -2.87 10.56 7.47
C PRO A 48 -2.02 11.79 7.17
N LEU A 49 -0.74 11.59 6.90
CA LEU A 49 0.19 12.65 6.56
C LEU A 49 -0.30 13.39 5.31
N GLY A 50 -0.51 14.70 5.43
CA GLY A 50 -1.09 15.53 4.37
C GLY A 50 -2.62 15.64 4.39
N ARG A 51 -3.30 15.14 5.43
CA ARG A 51 -4.73 15.38 5.67
C ARG A 51 -4.91 16.38 6.81
N GLN A 52 -4.98 17.66 6.47
CA GLN A 52 -5.25 18.77 7.41
C GLN A 52 -6.73 18.90 7.75
N THR A 53 -7.61 18.38 6.88
CA THR A 53 -9.06 18.32 7.11
C THR A 53 -9.63 16.98 6.66
N GLU A 54 -10.75 16.57 7.23
CA GLU A 54 -11.42 15.30 6.91
C GLU A 54 -11.80 15.17 5.42
N THR A 55 -11.82 16.26 4.65
CA THR A 55 -12.15 16.29 3.22
C THR A 55 -10.93 16.33 2.28
N GLU A 56 -9.71 16.42 2.81
CA GLU A 56 -8.51 16.50 1.99
C GLU A 56 -8.15 15.12 1.39
N ARG A 57 -7.89 15.11 0.08
CA ARG A 57 -7.51 13.89 -0.65
C ARG A 57 -6.09 13.49 -0.31
N VAL A 58 -5.92 12.29 0.22
CA VAL A 58 -4.62 11.70 0.44
C VAL A 58 -4.05 11.18 -0.89
N THR A 59 -2.78 11.44 -1.16
CA THR A 59 -2.11 10.95 -2.36
C THR A 59 -1.54 9.55 -2.14
N ILE A 60 -1.46 8.72 -3.19
CA ILE A 60 -0.91 7.36 -3.09
C ILE A 60 0.54 7.33 -2.56
N PRO A 61 1.44 8.25 -2.94
CA PRO A 61 2.79 8.29 -2.39
C PRO A 61 2.79 8.54 -0.87
N SER A 62 1.98 9.47 -0.37
CA SER A 62 1.91 9.76 1.06
C SER A 62 1.37 8.58 1.87
N LEU A 63 0.41 7.83 1.33
CA LEU A 63 -0.05 6.56 1.94
C LEU A 63 1.05 5.49 1.98
N SER A 64 1.89 5.41 0.94
CA SER A 64 2.97 4.43 0.88
C SER A 64 4.11 4.75 1.86
N GLU A 65 4.39 6.03 2.08
CA GLU A 65 5.38 6.48 3.07
C GLU A 65 4.92 6.24 4.52
N GLU A 66 3.61 6.35 4.78
CA GLU A 66 3.03 6.17 6.10
C GLU A 66 2.67 4.70 6.41
N GLY A 67 2.47 3.88 5.39
CA GLY A 67 2.07 2.47 5.51
C GLY A 67 2.87 1.65 6.54
N PRO A 68 4.21 1.81 6.68
CA PRO A 68 4.99 1.09 7.70
C PRO A 68 4.74 1.54 9.14
N TYR A 69 4.28 2.78 9.33
CA TYR A 69 4.07 3.40 10.65
C TYR A 69 2.63 3.28 11.13
N GLN A 70 1.69 3.03 10.21
CA GLN A 70 0.31 2.75 10.58
C GLN A 70 0.18 1.35 11.19
N VAL A 71 -0.65 1.25 12.21
CA VAL A 71 -1.10 -0.06 12.70
C VAL A 71 -1.79 -0.76 11.53
N PRO A 72 -1.49 -2.05 11.25
CA PRO A 72 -2.20 -2.80 10.22
C PRO A 72 -3.70 -2.65 10.46
N HIS A 73 -4.35 -1.88 9.58
CA HIS A 73 -5.79 -1.72 9.63
C HIS A 73 -6.39 -3.11 9.44
N ALA A 74 -7.44 -3.42 10.21
CA ALA A 74 -8.21 -4.63 9.95
C ALA A 74 -8.62 -4.64 8.48
N MET A 75 -8.34 -5.74 7.78
CA MET A 75 -8.64 -5.85 6.36
C MET A 75 -10.14 -5.63 6.13
N ASP A 76 -10.48 -4.59 5.38
CA ASP A 76 -11.87 -4.30 5.00
C ASP A 76 -12.27 -5.19 3.82
N PHE A 77 -12.85 -6.35 4.15
CA PHE A 77 -13.33 -7.30 3.17
C PHE A 77 -14.52 -6.78 2.36
N ASP A 78 -15.32 -5.87 2.91
CA ASP A 78 -16.47 -5.30 2.21
C ASP A 78 -16.00 -4.34 1.11
N ALA A 79 -14.99 -3.52 1.40
CA ALA A 79 -14.34 -2.69 0.39
C ALA A 79 -13.71 -3.53 -0.74
N LEU A 80 -13.01 -4.61 -0.39
CA LEU A 80 -12.43 -5.52 -1.39
C LEU A 80 -13.51 -6.19 -2.24
N LEU A 81 -14.59 -6.65 -1.61
CA LEU A 81 -15.72 -7.26 -2.31
C LEU A 81 -16.34 -6.27 -3.30
N SER A 82 -16.57 -5.03 -2.87
CA SER A 82 -17.11 -3.97 -3.73
C SER A 82 -16.24 -3.72 -4.97
N ILE A 83 -14.92 -3.72 -4.83
CA ILE A 83 -13.99 -3.55 -5.97
C ILE A 83 -14.10 -4.75 -6.93
N VAL A 84 -14.16 -5.96 -6.39
CA VAL A 84 -14.28 -7.19 -7.20
C VAL A 84 -15.62 -7.23 -7.92
N GLU A 85 -16.72 -6.85 -7.27
CA GLU A 85 -18.05 -6.75 -7.87
C GLU A 85 -18.10 -5.69 -8.98
N ALA A 86 -17.50 -4.51 -8.74
CA ALA A 86 -17.39 -3.47 -9.76
C ALA A 86 -16.61 -3.97 -10.99
N LYS A 87 -15.47 -4.66 -10.77
CA LYS A 87 -14.68 -5.26 -11.86
C LYS A 87 -15.43 -6.36 -12.59
N ARG A 88 -16.22 -7.16 -11.87
CA ARG A 88 -17.08 -8.17 -12.48
C ARG A 88 -18.12 -7.52 -13.38
N SER A 89 -18.81 -6.47 -12.91
CA SER A 89 -19.81 -5.74 -13.69
C SER A 89 -19.20 -5.13 -14.95
N GLU A 90 -18.02 -4.50 -14.83
CA GLU A 90 -17.28 -3.94 -15.97
C GLU A 90 -16.97 -5.02 -17.03
N CYS A 91 -16.55 -6.21 -16.59
CA CYS A 91 -16.31 -7.33 -17.50
C CYS A 91 -17.60 -7.87 -18.15
N GLU A 92 -18.70 -7.95 -17.42
CA GLU A 92 -20.00 -8.38 -17.94
C GLU A 92 -20.50 -7.39 -19.02
N ASP A 93 -20.41 -6.09 -18.75
CA ASP A 93 -20.76 -5.02 -19.69
C ASP A 93 -19.85 -5.03 -20.93
N ALA A 94 -18.55 -5.28 -20.75
CA ALA A 94 -17.60 -5.44 -21.85
C ALA A 94 -17.95 -6.65 -22.73
N MET A 95 -18.35 -7.78 -22.13
CA MET A 95 -18.79 -8.97 -22.87
C MET A 95 -20.06 -8.72 -23.68
N TRP A 96 -21.03 -7.99 -23.14
CA TRP A 96 -22.22 -7.59 -23.89
C TRP A 96 -21.87 -6.65 -25.04
N SER A 97 -21.00 -5.66 -24.79
CA SER A 97 -20.54 -4.71 -25.81
C SER A 97 -19.82 -5.39 -26.98
N LEU A 98 -19.02 -6.44 -26.72
CA LEU A 98 -18.38 -7.24 -27.77
C LEU A 98 -19.37 -7.98 -28.67
N ARG A 99 -20.57 -8.30 -28.18
CA ARG A 99 -21.59 -9.03 -28.94
C ARG A 99 -22.51 -8.10 -29.70
N GLU A 100 -22.87 -6.98 -29.09
CA GLU A 100 -23.90 -6.07 -29.59
C GLU A 100 -23.33 -4.96 -30.48
N ASN A 101 -22.06 -4.59 -30.29
CA ASN A 101 -21.42 -3.50 -31.02
C ASN A 101 -20.23 -3.99 -31.87
N PRO A 102 -20.41 -4.13 -33.20
CA PRO A 102 -19.34 -4.51 -34.11
C PRO A 102 -18.16 -3.54 -34.13
N GLY A 103 -18.39 -2.24 -33.85
CA GLY A 103 -17.35 -1.22 -33.77
C GLY A 103 -16.45 -1.41 -32.55
N TYR A 104 -17.05 -1.66 -31.39
CA TYR A 104 -16.31 -1.97 -30.15
C TYR A 104 -15.50 -3.27 -30.30
N PHE A 105 -16.08 -4.29 -30.95
CA PHE A 105 -15.35 -5.52 -31.27
C PHE A 105 -14.14 -5.26 -32.18
N ALA A 106 -14.31 -4.48 -33.25
CA ALA A 106 -13.22 -4.17 -34.18
C ALA A 106 -12.09 -3.40 -33.49
N GLU A 107 -12.42 -2.41 -32.65
CA GLU A 107 -11.45 -1.64 -31.87
C GLU A 107 -10.65 -2.55 -30.93
N MET A 108 -11.33 -3.41 -30.15
CA MET A 108 -10.67 -4.35 -29.25
C MET A 108 -9.81 -5.38 -30.00
N ALA A 109 -10.26 -5.85 -31.16
CA ALA A 109 -9.49 -6.77 -32.00
C ALA A 109 -8.22 -6.11 -32.57
N MET A 110 -8.32 -4.86 -33.05
CA MET A 110 -7.18 -4.08 -33.55
C MET A 110 -6.20 -3.74 -32.43
N SER A 111 -6.67 -3.19 -31.31
CA SER A 111 -5.83 -2.89 -30.15
C SER A 111 -5.10 -4.14 -29.67
N ARG A 112 -5.79 -5.29 -29.62
CA ARG A 112 -5.14 -6.55 -29.26
C ARG A 112 -4.10 -6.96 -30.30
N ALA A 113 -4.35 -6.82 -31.60
CA ALA A 113 -3.38 -7.13 -32.65
C ALA A 113 -2.14 -6.22 -32.58
N GLU A 114 -2.31 -4.93 -32.33
CA GLU A 114 -1.23 -3.94 -32.23
C GLU A 114 -0.30 -4.19 -31.03
N HIS A 115 -0.85 -4.68 -29.92
CA HIS A 115 -0.09 -4.97 -28.70
C HIS A 115 0.45 -6.41 -28.61
N LYS A 116 0.27 -7.24 -29.64
CA LYS A 116 0.91 -8.55 -29.65
C LYS A 116 2.41 -8.42 -29.91
N GLN A 117 3.18 -9.26 -29.23
CA GLN A 117 4.62 -9.40 -29.44
C GLN A 117 4.97 -9.67 -30.91
N GLU A 118 4.10 -10.39 -31.64
CA GLU A 118 4.28 -10.71 -33.07
C GLU A 118 4.18 -9.50 -34.01
N SER A 119 3.56 -8.40 -33.55
CA SER A 119 3.49 -7.12 -34.27
C SER A 119 4.79 -6.30 -34.14
N VAL A 120 5.64 -6.63 -33.16
CA VAL A 120 6.93 -5.97 -32.97
C VAL A 120 7.92 -6.54 -33.97
N LEU A 121 8.45 -5.68 -34.84
CA LEU A 121 9.49 -6.06 -35.79
C LEU A 121 10.81 -6.32 -35.06
N ASP A 122 11.52 -7.37 -35.47
CA ASP A 122 12.87 -7.70 -35.00
C ASP A 122 13.87 -6.59 -35.37
N LEU A 123 15.10 -6.65 -34.85
CA LEU A 123 16.18 -5.68 -35.08
C LEU A 123 16.48 -5.40 -36.56
N ASN A 124 16.08 -6.31 -37.45
CA ASN A 124 16.22 -6.19 -38.90
C ASN A 124 14.96 -5.69 -39.62
N GLY A 125 13.94 -5.22 -38.89
CA GLY A 125 12.68 -4.73 -39.43
C GLY A 125 11.78 -5.82 -40.03
N LYS A 126 11.90 -7.07 -39.56
CA LYS A 126 11.13 -8.23 -40.05
C LYS A 126 10.23 -8.76 -38.95
N GLU A 127 9.09 -9.35 -39.32
CA GLU A 127 8.22 -10.06 -38.36
C GLU A 127 9.00 -11.18 -37.67
N HIS A 128 8.81 -11.34 -36.35
CA HIS A 128 9.36 -12.46 -35.60
C HIS A 128 8.72 -13.79 -36.08
N PRO A 129 9.50 -14.89 -36.21
CA PRO A 129 8.99 -16.19 -36.65
C PRO A 129 8.03 -16.85 -35.64
#